data_AF-A0A520HH51-F1
#
_entry.id   AF-A0A520HH51-F1
#
_cell.length_a   1.000
_cell.length_b   1.000
_cell.length_c   1.000
_cell.angle_alpha   90.00
_cell.angle_beta   90.00
_cell.angle_gamma   90.00
#
_symmetry.space_group_name_H-M   'P 1'
#
loop_
_entity.id
_entity.type
_entity.pdbx_description
1 polymer ?
#
loop_
_entity_poly.entity_id
_entity_poly.type
_entity_poly.pdbx_seq_one_letter_code
_entity_poly.pdbx_strand_id
1 'polypeptide(L)'
;DVGRYRDIILRSPATFSQADYILIESTYGNSLHEEGNTTPDLLLQWINKTCLQKKGKLIMPAFSVGRTQEILFALNQLELENRLPELEYFVDSPLSLKATTIVKSYPQYFNAGIQEILKRDDNPFGFRGLKFIKTPDESKRLNYYKGPCVIISASGMAEAGRVKHHISNNIENSRNTILMTGYCEPGSLGGRLKQHPKEIGIFGQMHEVNAEIGEMRSMSAHGDYEDLLQFLACQDPQQVKKVFLVHGEYDVQQDFRQKLIDKGFANVEIPQRHFETRLG
;
A
#
# COMPACT_ATOMS: atom_id res chain seq x y z
N ASP A 1 6.52 -13.67 0.97
CA ASP A 1 5.51 -12.80 1.57
C ASP A 1 4.12 -13.29 1.19
N VAL A 2 3.22 -13.29 2.16
CA VAL A 2 1.86 -13.83 2.05
C VAL A 2 0.92 -12.65 1.83
N GLY A 3 0.20 -12.68 0.71
CA GLY A 3 -0.81 -11.67 0.40
C GLY A 3 -2.06 -11.80 1.27
N ARG A 4 -2.96 -10.80 1.20
CA ARG A 4 -4.24 -10.83 1.91
C ARG A 4 -5.21 -11.81 1.26
N TYR A 5 -6.00 -12.53 2.04
CA TYR A 5 -7.06 -13.38 1.49
C TYR A 5 -8.18 -12.57 0.85
N ARG A 6 -8.42 -11.37 1.41
CA ARG A 6 -9.39 -10.38 0.92
C ARG A 6 -8.75 -9.33 -0.01
N ASP A 7 -7.66 -9.68 -0.71
CA ASP A 7 -7.02 -8.77 -1.67
C ASP A 7 -8.00 -8.41 -2.80
N ILE A 8 -8.06 -7.12 -3.12
CA ILE A 8 -9.02 -6.56 -4.07
C ILE A 8 -8.62 -6.90 -5.51
N ILE A 9 -7.33 -7.12 -5.79
CA ILE A 9 -6.81 -7.34 -7.13
C ILE A 9 -6.33 -8.78 -7.34
N LEU A 10 -5.48 -9.27 -6.46
CA LEU A 10 -4.78 -10.54 -6.61
C LEU A 10 -5.61 -11.70 -6.08
N ARG A 11 -5.35 -12.89 -6.61
CA ARG A 11 -5.94 -14.13 -6.08
C ARG A 11 -5.48 -14.34 -4.63
N SER A 12 -6.36 -14.93 -3.83
CA SER A 12 -6.03 -15.34 -2.48
C SER A 12 -4.83 -16.30 -2.47
N PRO A 13 -4.02 -16.30 -1.40
CA PRO A 13 -2.90 -17.23 -1.26
C PRO A 13 -3.32 -18.68 -1.49
N ALA A 14 -2.55 -19.40 -2.31
CA ALA A 14 -2.80 -20.80 -2.59
C ALA A 14 -2.45 -21.67 -1.38
N THR A 15 -3.20 -22.75 -1.18
CA THR A 15 -2.83 -23.78 -0.20
C THR A 15 -1.59 -24.54 -0.67
N PHE A 16 -0.85 -25.12 0.27
CA PHE A 16 0.32 -25.95 0.00
C PHE A 16 0.21 -27.29 0.74
N SER A 17 1.01 -28.28 0.32
CA SER A 17 1.04 -29.60 0.94
C SER A 17 1.58 -29.55 2.37
N GLN A 18 1.31 -30.59 3.17
CA GLN A 18 1.90 -30.72 4.51
C GLN A 18 3.42 -30.57 4.45
N ALA A 19 3.97 -29.73 5.33
CA ALA A 19 5.39 -29.45 5.44
C ALA A 19 5.95 -29.91 6.80
N ASP A 20 7.21 -30.35 6.83
CA ASP A 20 7.96 -30.58 8.07
C ASP A 20 8.45 -29.26 8.68
N TYR A 21 8.84 -28.31 7.83
CA TYR A 21 9.43 -27.02 8.22
C TYR A 21 8.78 -25.89 7.43
N ILE A 22 8.45 -24.80 8.12
CA ILE A 22 7.80 -23.64 7.51
C ILE A 22 8.63 -22.39 7.81
N LEU A 23 8.92 -21.59 6.78
CA LEU A 23 9.52 -20.26 6.89
C LEU A 23 8.48 -19.24 6.43
N ILE A 24 8.03 -18.36 7.32
CA ILE A 24 6.93 -17.44 7.04
C ILE A 24 7.28 -16.01 7.48
N GLU A 25 6.78 -15.02 6.74
CA GLU A 25 6.90 -13.61 7.10
C GLU A 25 6.10 -13.26 8.36
N SER A 26 6.36 -12.09 8.93
CA SER A 26 5.66 -11.61 10.13
C SER A 26 5.42 -10.11 10.11
N THR A 27 5.32 -9.47 8.94
CA THR A 27 5.25 -8.01 8.79
C THR A 27 4.11 -7.39 9.62
N TYR A 28 2.95 -8.06 9.66
CA TYR A 28 1.76 -7.66 10.43
C TYR A 28 1.32 -8.73 11.46
N GLY A 29 2.26 -9.53 11.97
CA GLY A 29 1.95 -10.67 12.84
C GLY A 29 1.28 -10.34 14.19
N ASN A 30 1.16 -9.07 14.55
CA ASN A 30 0.54 -8.60 15.79
C ASN A 30 -0.62 -7.60 15.62
N SER A 31 -1.05 -7.33 14.39
CA SER A 31 -2.13 -6.38 14.11
C SER A 31 -3.17 -7.00 13.18
N LEU A 32 -4.41 -6.49 13.26
CA LEU A 32 -5.46 -6.75 12.28
C LEU A 32 -5.60 -5.58 11.33
N HIS A 33 -6.01 -5.84 10.10
CA HIS A 33 -6.52 -4.79 9.23
C HIS A 33 -7.90 -4.34 9.72
N GLU A 34 -8.14 -3.03 9.80
CA GLU A 34 -9.44 -2.50 10.27
C GLU A 34 -10.60 -2.92 9.34
N GLU A 35 -11.66 -3.50 9.91
CA GLU A 35 -12.85 -3.95 9.16
C GLU A 35 -13.86 -2.81 8.82
N GLY A 36 -13.58 -1.56 9.20
CA GLY A 36 -14.59 -0.50 9.23
C GLY A 36 -14.84 0.27 7.92
N ASN A 37 -13.81 0.54 7.10
CA ASN A 37 -13.96 1.29 5.86
C ASN A 37 -13.20 0.61 4.72
N THR A 38 -13.88 0.40 3.59
CA THR A 38 -13.21 -0.14 2.40
C THR A 38 -12.17 0.86 1.86
N THR A 39 -11.20 0.38 1.10
CA THR A 39 -10.21 1.26 0.44
C THR A 39 -10.87 2.37 -0.39
N PRO A 40 -11.90 2.10 -1.23
CA PRO A 40 -12.67 3.15 -1.91
C PRO A 40 -13.25 4.20 -0.95
N ASP A 41 -13.86 3.78 0.15
CA ASP A 41 -14.49 4.71 1.11
C ASP A 41 -13.47 5.64 1.77
N LEU A 42 -12.31 5.09 2.16
CA LEU A 42 -11.22 5.87 2.74
C LEU A 42 -10.63 6.87 1.72
N LEU A 43 -10.43 6.44 0.47
CA LEU A 43 -10.00 7.35 -0.59
C LEU A 43 -11.00 8.49 -0.79
N LEU A 44 -12.29 8.16 -0.85
CA LEU A 44 -13.35 9.15 -1.01
C LEU A 44 -13.37 10.14 0.16
N GLN A 45 -13.21 9.68 1.39
CA GLN A 45 -13.12 10.54 2.58
C GLN A 45 -11.96 11.54 2.48
N TRP A 46 -10.76 11.06 2.13
CA TRP A 46 -9.59 11.93 1.96
C TRP A 46 -9.74 12.90 0.78
N ILE A 47 -10.30 12.44 -0.35
CA ILE A 47 -10.57 13.31 -1.51
C ILE A 47 -11.57 14.40 -1.13
N ASN A 48 -12.68 14.05 -0.46
CA ASN A 48 -13.68 15.03 -0.04
C ASN A 48 -13.08 16.06 0.92
N LYS A 49 -12.34 15.61 1.92
CA LYS A 49 -11.70 16.47 2.91
C LYS A 49 -10.67 17.41 2.27
N THR A 50 -9.74 16.88 1.49
CA THR A 50 -8.63 17.66 0.95
C THR A 50 -9.01 18.46 -0.29
N CYS A 51 -9.63 17.80 -1.27
CA CYS A 51 -9.88 18.41 -2.58
C CYS A 51 -11.19 19.21 -2.59
N LEU A 52 -12.27 18.70 -2.00
CA LEU A 52 -13.58 19.37 -2.08
C LEU A 52 -13.79 20.43 -0.99
N GLN A 53 -13.40 20.14 0.26
CA GLN A 53 -13.59 21.06 1.38
C GLN A 53 -12.44 22.08 1.47
N LYS A 54 -11.19 21.60 1.58
CA LYS A 54 -10.02 22.48 1.70
C LYS A 54 -9.60 23.14 0.38
N LYS A 55 -10.06 22.63 -0.77
CA LYS A 55 -9.64 23.06 -2.11
C LYS A 55 -8.11 22.97 -2.31
N GLY A 56 -7.49 21.95 -1.72
CA GLY A 56 -6.06 21.65 -1.85
C GLY A 56 -5.77 20.43 -2.72
N LYS A 57 -4.51 20.03 -2.73
CA LYS A 57 -4.01 18.84 -3.44
C LYS A 57 -3.85 17.67 -2.48
N LEU A 58 -4.34 16.50 -2.88
CA LEU A 58 -4.09 15.24 -2.20
C LEU A 58 -2.90 14.53 -2.87
N ILE A 59 -1.75 14.50 -2.20
CA ILE A 59 -0.53 13.88 -2.71
C ILE A 59 -0.38 12.52 -2.06
N MET A 60 -0.29 11.47 -2.88
CA MET A 60 -0.25 10.08 -2.47
C MET A 60 1.05 9.42 -2.94
N PRO A 61 2.07 9.30 -2.06
CA PRO A 61 3.21 8.44 -2.32
C PRO A 61 2.76 6.99 -2.50
N ALA A 62 3.15 6.37 -3.62
CA ALA A 62 2.82 4.98 -3.94
C ALA A 62 3.94 4.28 -4.72
N PHE A 63 4.12 2.97 -4.48
CA PHE A 63 5.02 2.16 -5.31
C PHE A 63 4.44 2.00 -6.71
N SER A 64 5.32 1.99 -7.71
CA SER A 64 4.90 1.96 -9.13
C SER A 64 4.26 0.65 -9.55
N VAL A 65 4.58 -0.44 -8.85
CA VAL A 65 4.01 -1.78 -9.04
C VAL A 65 3.25 -2.16 -7.78
N GLY A 66 2.06 -2.74 -7.92
CA GLY A 66 1.16 -3.10 -6.82
C GLY A 66 0.32 -1.90 -6.40
N ARG A 67 0.87 -1.06 -5.51
CA ARG A 67 0.07 -0.04 -4.81
C ARG A 67 -0.60 0.98 -5.74
N THR A 68 0.09 1.45 -6.78
CA THR A 68 -0.54 2.39 -7.72
C THR A 68 -1.75 1.75 -8.40
N GLN A 69 -1.67 0.47 -8.77
CA GLN A 69 -2.78 -0.25 -9.41
C GLN A 69 -3.95 -0.46 -8.44
N GLU A 70 -3.69 -0.78 -7.17
CA GLU A 70 -4.72 -0.86 -6.11
C GLU A 70 -5.47 0.46 -5.95
N ILE A 71 -4.76 1.59 -5.91
CA ILE A 71 -5.38 2.92 -5.81
C ILE A 71 -6.22 3.21 -7.06
N LEU A 72 -5.66 2.98 -8.25
CA LEU A 72 -6.37 3.23 -9.51
C LEU A 72 -7.64 2.38 -9.63
N PHE A 73 -7.56 1.13 -9.20
CA PHE A 73 -8.70 0.22 -9.19
C PHE A 73 -9.79 0.70 -8.22
N ALA A 74 -9.43 1.08 -6.99
CA ALA A 74 -10.38 1.61 -6.02
C ALA A 74 -11.03 2.94 -6.47
N LEU A 75 -10.27 3.81 -7.14
CA LEU A 75 -10.82 5.03 -7.74
C LEU A 75 -11.78 4.71 -8.90
N ASN A 76 -11.46 3.71 -9.72
CA ASN A 76 -12.34 3.26 -10.79
C ASN A 76 -13.64 2.64 -10.23
N GLN A 77 -13.58 1.90 -9.13
CA GLN A 77 -14.79 1.43 -8.45
C GLN A 77 -15.71 2.59 -8.05
N LEU A 78 -15.16 3.67 -7.48
CA LEU A 78 -15.94 4.86 -7.17
C LEU A 78 -16.54 5.51 -8.43
N GLU A 79 -15.86 5.48 -9.58
CA GLU A 79 -16.39 5.99 -10.85
C GLU A 79 -17.58 5.15 -11.31
N LEU A 80 -17.43 3.82 -11.32
CA LEU A 80 -18.50 2.88 -11.68
C LEU A 80 -19.73 2.99 -10.75
N GLU A 81 -19.49 3.32 -9.48
CA GLU A 81 -20.53 3.60 -8.49
C GLU A 81 -21.11 5.02 -8.57
N ASN A 82 -20.60 5.88 -9.48
CA ASN A 82 -20.95 7.30 -9.59
C ASN A 82 -20.71 8.12 -8.31
N ARG A 83 -19.70 7.72 -7.52
CA ARG A 83 -19.28 8.36 -6.26
C ARG A 83 -17.97 9.13 -6.40
N LEU A 84 -17.19 8.90 -7.46
CA LEU A 84 -15.92 9.59 -7.67
C LEU A 84 -16.15 11.08 -7.97
N PRO A 85 -15.57 12.01 -7.19
CA PRO A 85 -15.69 13.43 -7.47
C PRO A 85 -15.09 13.83 -8.82
N GLU A 86 -15.70 14.78 -9.51
CA GLU A 86 -15.18 15.32 -10.78
C GLU A 86 -13.96 16.20 -10.52
N LEU A 87 -12.78 15.58 -10.56
CA LEU A 87 -11.47 16.17 -10.32
C LEU A 87 -10.46 15.67 -11.34
N GLU A 88 -9.30 16.31 -11.34
CA GLU A 88 -8.12 15.83 -12.05
C GLU A 88 -7.32 14.87 -11.16
N TYR A 89 -7.01 13.69 -11.70
CA TYR A 89 -6.25 12.65 -11.02
C TYR A 89 -4.99 12.35 -11.83
N PHE A 90 -3.82 12.65 -11.26
CA PHE A 90 -2.54 12.51 -11.95
C PHE A 90 -1.77 11.30 -11.43
N VAL A 91 -1.26 10.48 -12.33
CA VAL A 91 -0.22 9.48 -12.01
C VAL A 91 1.11 9.97 -12.57
N ASP A 92 1.99 10.42 -11.66
CA ASP A 92 3.30 10.98 -12.02
C ASP A 92 4.43 9.97 -11.79
N SER A 93 4.38 8.89 -12.57
CA SER A 93 5.45 7.91 -12.63
C SER A 93 5.40 7.17 -13.97
N PRO A 94 6.39 7.39 -14.86
CA PRO A 94 6.49 6.65 -16.11
C PRO A 94 6.59 5.14 -15.90
N LEU A 95 7.20 4.73 -14.77
CA LEU A 95 7.25 3.32 -14.38
C LEU A 95 5.87 2.79 -14.00
N SER A 96 5.05 3.59 -13.31
CA SER A 96 3.68 3.19 -12.94
C SER A 96 2.79 3.05 -14.17
N LEU A 97 2.95 3.91 -15.17
CA LEU A 97 2.27 3.76 -16.46
C LEU A 97 2.65 2.41 -17.11
N LYS A 98 3.95 2.13 -17.24
CA LYS A 98 4.43 0.85 -17.82
C LYS A 98 3.95 -0.36 -17.03
N ALA A 99 4.03 -0.31 -15.70
CA ALA A 99 3.58 -1.38 -14.82
C ALA A 99 2.07 -1.62 -14.98
N THR A 100 1.26 -0.56 -15.02
CA THR A 100 -0.19 -0.65 -15.25
C THR A 100 -0.49 -1.30 -16.60
N THR A 101 0.22 -0.91 -17.67
CA THR A 101 0.08 -1.56 -18.98
C THR A 101 0.41 -3.04 -18.93
N ILE A 102 1.49 -3.43 -18.23
CA ILE A 102 1.87 -4.84 -18.06
C ILE A 102 0.78 -5.60 -17.30
N VAL A 103 0.35 -5.08 -16.14
CA VAL A 103 -0.67 -5.72 -15.30
C VAL A 103 -1.97 -5.96 -16.08
N LYS A 104 -2.40 -4.99 -16.90
CA LYS A 104 -3.55 -5.15 -17.80
C LYS A 104 -3.42 -6.29 -18.82
N SER A 105 -2.20 -6.61 -19.26
CA SER A 105 -1.94 -7.66 -20.23
C SER A 105 -2.00 -9.07 -19.66
N TYR A 106 -2.09 -9.23 -18.33
CA TYR A 106 -2.17 -10.53 -17.67
C TYR A 106 -3.41 -10.68 -16.78
N PRO A 107 -4.63 -10.56 -17.34
CA PRO A 107 -5.85 -10.63 -16.55
C PRO A 107 -5.98 -11.94 -15.79
N GLN A 108 -5.43 -13.05 -16.28
CA GLN A 108 -5.48 -14.35 -15.62
C GLN A 108 -4.98 -14.36 -14.17
N TYR A 109 -4.14 -13.41 -13.75
CA TYR A 109 -3.67 -13.32 -12.36
C TYR A 109 -4.62 -12.57 -11.42
N PHE A 110 -5.66 -11.91 -11.94
CA PHE A 110 -6.64 -11.24 -11.12
C PHE A 110 -7.59 -12.22 -10.42
N ASN A 111 -8.13 -11.79 -9.29
CA ASN A 111 -9.18 -12.53 -8.58
C ASN A 111 -10.50 -12.54 -9.37
N ALA A 112 -11.45 -13.36 -8.90
CA ALA A 112 -12.75 -13.49 -9.54
C ALA A 112 -13.54 -12.17 -9.59
N GLY A 113 -13.40 -11.29 -8.60
CA GLY A 113 -14.09 -10.01 -8.54
C GLY A 113 -13.71 -9.08 -9.69
N ILE A 114 -12.40 -8.90 -9.93
CA ILE A 114 -11.91 -8.12 -11.07
C ILE A 114 -12.25 -8.79 -12.40
N GLN A 115 -12.19 -10.12 -12.47
CA GLN A 115 -12.61 -10.84 -13.67
C GLN A 115 -14.06 -10.55 -14.05
N GLU A 116 -14.97 -10.42 -13.09
CA GLU A 116 -16.36 -10.01 -13.36
C GLU A 116 -16.47 -8.55 -13.81
N ILE A 117 -15.71 -7.64 -13.19
CA ILE A 117 -15.67 -6.23 -13.61
C ILE A 117 -15.15 -6.11 -15.05
N LEU A 118 -14.12 -6.88 -15.41
CA LEU A 118 -13.54 -6.93 -16.75
C LEU A 118 -14.51 -7.37 -17.85
N LYS A 119 -15.64 -8.02 -17.49
CA LYS A 119 -16.70 -8.33 -18.46
C LYS A 119 -17.54 -7.11 -18.85
N ARG A 120 -17.53 -6.06 -18.02
CA ARG A 120 -18.37 -4.85 -18.15
C ARG A 120 -17.55 -3.57 -18.35
N ASP A 121 -16.29 -3.59 -17.94
CA ASP A 121 -15.34 -2.48 -18.03
C ASP A 121 -14.02 -2.99 -18.65
N ASP A 122 -13.65 -2.43 -19.79
CA ASP A 122 -12.44 -2.78 -20.53
C ASP A 122 -11.16 -2.14 -19.95
N ASN A 123 -11.30 -1.27 -18.96
CA ASN A 123 -10.20 -0.56 -18.34
C ASN A 123 -10.34 -0.41 -16.80
N PRO A 124 -10.13 -1.48 -16.03
CA PRO A 124 -10.36 -1.49 -14.58
C PRO A 124 -9.43 -0.56 -13.78
N PHE A 125 -8.46 0.10 -14.42
CA PHE A 125 -7.52 1.04 -13.83
C PHE A 125 -7.64 2.45 -14.40
N GLY A 126 -8.68 2.75 -15.19
CA GLY A 126 -8.87 4.06 -15.80
C GLY A 126 -10.29 4.58 -15.64
N PHE A 127 -10.41 5.89 -15.55
CA PHE A 127 -11.65 6.61 -15.31
C PHE A 127 -11.51 8.03 -15.91
N ARG A 128 -12.63 8.75 -16.06
CA ARG A 128 -12.70 9.98 -16.89
C ARG A 128 -11.67 11.07 -16.52
N GLY A 129 -11.37 11.24 -15.22
CA GLY A 129 -10.43 12.25 -14.71
C GLY A 129 -8.96 11.83 -14.65
N LEU A 130 -8.60 10.61 -15.09
CA LEU A 130 -7.24 10.08 -14.95
C LEU A 130 -6.28 10.57 -16.04
N LYS A 131 -5.11 11.09 -15.64
CA LYS A 131 -4.03 11.52 -16.53
C LYS A 131 -2.68 10.95 -16.09
N PHE A 132 -2.04 10.21 -16.99
CA PHE A 132 -0.67 9.73 -16.79
C PHE A 132 0.36 10.75 -17.29
N ILE A 133 1.30 11.11 -16.42
CA ILE A 133 2.36 12.08 -16.69
C ILE A 133 3.61 11.35 -17.15
N LYS A 134 4.11 11.69 -18.35
CA LYS A 134 5.17 10.94 -19.02
C LYS A 134 6.50 11.66 -18.90
N THR A 135 6.49 12.98 -19.02
CA THR A 135 7.71 13.78 -19.12
C THR A 135 8.03 14.54 -17.83
N PRO A 136 9.32 14.85 -17.57
CA PRO A 136 9.71 15.73 -16.47
C PRO A 136 9.07 17.13 -16.55
N ASP A 137 8.85 17.67 -17.76
CA ASP A 137 8.29 19.01 -17.91
C ASP A 137 6.79 19.05 -17.59
N GLU A 138 6.03 18.01 -17.96
CA GLU A 138 4.65 17.83 -17.49
C GLU A 138 4.59 17.72 -15.96
N SER A 139 5.49 16.94 -15.36
CA SER A 139 5.59 16.79 -13.90
C SER A 139 5.85 18.14 -13.22
N LYS A 140 6.81 18.94 -13.73
CA LYS A 140 7.08 20.29 -13.21
C LYS A 140 5.88 21.23 -13.37
N ARG A 141 5.11 21.12 -14.46
CA ARG A 141 3.90 21.93 -14.68
C ARG A 141 2.82 21.66 -13.62
N LEU A 142 2.74 20.45 -13.07
CA LEU A 142 1.79 20.13 -11.99
C LEU A 142 2.05 20.92 -10.70
N ASN A 143 3.29 21.33 -10.45
CA ASN A 143 3.60 22.19 -9.29
C ASN A 143 2.81 23.51 -9.37
N TYR A 144 2.58 24.03 -10.58
CA TYR A 144 1.82 25.26 -10.83
C TYR A 144 0.32 25.05 -11.04
N TYR A 145 -0.16 23.80 -10.99
CA TYR A 145 -1.60 23.52 -11.07
C TYR A 145 -2.31 24.15 -9.86
N LYS A 146 -3.29 25.03 -10.12
CA LYS A 146 -3.96 25.84 -9.08
C LYS A 146 -5.24 25.21 -8.52
N GLY A 147 -5.82 24.23 -9.23
CA GLY A 147 -7.04 23.57 -8.80
C GLY A 147 -6.80 22.48 -7.75
N PRO A 148 -7.85 22.03 -7.05
CA PRO A 148 -7.78 20.79 -6.29
C PRO A 148 -7.56 19.61 -7.24
N CYS A 149 -6.69 18.68 -6.84
CA CYS A 149 -6.40 17.46 -7.61
C CYS A 149 -5.83 16.38 -6.72
N VAL A 150 -5.83 15.16 -7.24
CA VAL A 150 -5.12 14.02 -6.65
C VAL A 150 -3.84 13.78 -7.45
N ILE A 151 -2.70 13.60 -6.77
CA ILE A 151 -1.41 13.29 -7.39
C ILE A 151 -0.88 12.00 -6.77
N ILE A 152 -0.87 10.92 -7.53
CA ILE A 152 -0.27 9.63 -7.18
C ILE A 152 1.12 9.59 -7.79
N SER A 153 2.16 9.42 -6.98
CA SER A 153 3.54 9.47 -7.48
C SER A 153 4.47 8.54 -6.71
N ALA A 154 5.47 8.02 -7.41
CA ALA A 154 6.54 7.22 -6.83
C ALA A 154 7.66 8.11 -6.25
N SER A 155 8.42 7.65 -5.24
CA SER A 155 8.38 6.31 -4.60
C SER A 155 7.41 6.18 -3.41
N GLY A 156 7.04 4.95 -3.05
CA GLY A 156 6.02 4.66 -2.03
C GLY A 156 6.31 5.19 -0.63
N MET A 157 7.59 5.29 -0.25
CA MET A 157 8.02 5.83 1.05
C MET A 157 8.37 7.32 1.00
N ALA A 158 8.07 8.00 -0.11
CA ALA A 158 8.43 9.39 -0.37
C ALA A 158 9.94 9.73 -0.35
N GLU A 159 10.83 8.72 -0.25
CA GLU A 159 12.27 8.98 -0.09
C GLU A 159 12.93 9.50 -1.37
N ALA A 160 12.38 9.17 -2.54
CA ALA A 160 12.97 9.50 -3.82
C ALA A 160 11.92 9.70 -4.91
N GLY A 161 12.38 10.11 -6.09
CA GLY A 161 11.54 10.28 -7.26
C GLY A 161 10.71 11.56 -7.24
N ARG A 162 9.74 11.62 -8.15
CA ARG A 162 8.94 12.83 -8.42
C ARG A 162 8.05 13.22 -7.23
N VAL A 163 7.65 12.25 -6.39
CA VAL A 163 6.82 12.54 -5.22
C VAL A 163 7.53 13.44 -4.22
N LYS A 164 8.86 13.32 -4.09
CA LYS A 164 9.65 14.17 -3.19
C LYS A 164 9.59 15.64 -3.62
N HIS A 165 9.55 15.90 -4.93
CA HIS A 165 9.32 17.23 -5.47
C HIS A 165 7.87 17.70 -5.24
N HIS A 166 6.87 16.86 -5.46
CA HIS A 166 5.47 17.22 -5.15
C HIS A 166 5.31 17.60 -3.68
N ILE A 167 5.90 16.83 -2.76
CA ILE A 167 5.86 17.14 -1.32
C ILE A 167 6.56 18.46 -1.04
N SER A 168 7.83 18.63 -1.46
CA SER A 168 8.60 19.87 -1.21
C SER A 168 7.87 21.13 -1.69
N ASN A 169 7.18 21.10 -2.84
CA ASN A 169 6.46 22.25 -3.38
C ASN A 169 5.09 22.52 -2.72
N ASN A 170 4.56 21.58 -1.93
CA ASN A 170 3.16 21.64 -1.46
C ASN A 170 3.00 21.50 0.05
N ILE A 171 4.04 21.09 0.79
CA ILE A 171 3.97 20.74 2.22
C ILE A 171 3.74 21.96 3.13
N GLU A 172 4.13 23.15 2.71
CA GLU A 172 3.93 24.39 3.47
C GLU A 172 2.50 24.97 3.35
N ASN A 173 1.63 24.36 2.54
CA ASN A 173 0.25 24.81 2.35
C ASN A 173 -0.73 23.93 3.15
N SER A 174 -1.42 24.53 4.12
CA SER A 174 -2.35 23.84 5.02
C SER A 174 -3.62 23.28 4.37
N ARG A 175 -3.91 23.67 3.11
CA ARG A 175 -5.01 23.08 2.34
C ARG A 175 -4.67 21.70 1.80
N ASN A 176 -3.38 21.39 1.66
CA ASN A 176 -2.91 20.15 1.06
C ASN A 176 -2.84 19.01 2.08
N THR A 177 -2.79 17.79 1.56
CA THR A 177 -2.61 16.58 2.36
C THR A 177 -1.58 15.67 1.71
N ILE A 178 -0.63 15.17 2.49
CA ILE A 178 0.28 14.10 2.10
C ILE A 178 -0.23 12.81 2.73
N LEU A 179 -0.78 11.92 1.91
CA LEU A 179 -1.43 10.70 2.35
C LEU A 179 -0.53 9.50 2.13
N MET A 180 0.07 9.00 3.20
CA MET A 180 0.90 7.81 3.17
C MET A 180 0.01 6.60 2.91
N THR A 181 0.21 5.95 1.77
CA THR A 181 -0.65 4.82 1.39
C THR A 181 -0.14 3.50 1.92
N GLY A 182 1.16 3.36 2.23
CA GLY A 182 1.79 2.10 2.66
C GLY A 182 2.77 2.26 3.81
N TYR A 183 3.52 1.19 4.09
CA TYR A 183 4.59 1.21 5.07
C TYR A 183 5.69 2.20 4.66
N CYS A 184 6.22 2.93 5.64
CA CYS A 184 7.37 3.81 5.49
C CYS A 184 8.39 3.44 6.55
N GLU A 185 9.60 3.09 6.14
CA GLU A 185 10.72 2.89 7.05
C GLU A 185 10.95 4.17 7.89
N PRO A 186 11.25 4.08 9.20
CA PRO A 186 11.40 5.25 10.08
C PRO A 186 12.38 6.32 9.57
N GLY A 187 13.47 5.91 8.91
CA GLY A 187 14.48 6.82 8.35
C GLY A 187 14.05 7.56 7.07
N SER A 188 13.03 7.05 6.37
CA SER A 188 12.55 7.64 5.12
C SER A 188 11.84 8.98 5.35
N LEU A 189 11.69 9.79 4.30
CA LEU A 189 10.91 11.03 4.33
C LEU A 189 9.47 10.75 4.79
N GLY A 190 8.83 9.70 4.26
CA GLY A 190 7.50 9.29 4.68
C GLY A 190 7.44 8.90 6.16
N GLY A 191 8.45 8.17 6.65
CA GLY A 191 8.57 7.78 8.06
C GLY A 191 8.71 8.98 9.00
N ARG A 192 9.57 9.94 8.64
CA ARG A 192 9.74 11.19 9.40
C ARG A 192 8.48 12.06 9.40
N LEU A 193 7.77 12.17 8.27
CA LEU A 193 6.53 12.94 8.17
C LEU A 193 5.41 12.38 9.06
N LYS A 194 5.33 11.06 9.22
CA LYS A 194 4.36 10.40 10.11
C LYS A 194 4.51 10.77 11.59
N GLN A 195 5.65 11.31 11.98
CA GLN A 195 5.86 11.83 13.34
C GLN A 195 5.27 13.24 13.53
N HIS A 196 4.62 13.80 12.50
CA HIS A 196 4.05 15.14 12.48
C HIS A 196 5.03 16.23 12.97
N PRO A 197 6.26 16.29 12.40
CA PRO A 197 7.22 17.31 12.80
C PRO A 197 6.73 18.70 12.38
N LYS A 198 7.14 19.75 13.08
CA LYS A 198 6.83 21.14 12.68
C LYS A 198 7.58 21.57 11.42
N GLU A 199 8.79 21.06 11.25
CA GLU A 199 9.64 21.36 10.11
C GLU A 199 10.34 20.09 9.62
N ILE A 200 10.69 20.05 8.33
CA ILE A 200 11.39 18.91 7.75
C ILE A 200 12.35 19.32 6.63
N GLY A 201 13.54 18.72 6.64
CA GLY A 201 14.52 18.89 5.58
C GLY A 201 14.19 18.05 4.34
N ILE A 202 14.04 18.72 3.19
CA ILE A 202 13.85 18.11 1.86
C ILE A 202 14.80 18.80 0.87
N PHE A 203 15.60 18.03 0.12
CA PHE A 203 16.61 18.57 -0.80
C PHE A 203 17.60 19.58 -0.16
N GLY A 204 17.90 19.40 1.13
CA GLY A 204 18.79 20.30 1.88
C GLY A 204 18.15 21.64 2.27
N GLN A 205 16.86 21.82 2.02
CA GLN A 205 16.08 23.00 2.43
C GLN A 205 15.11 22.60 3.55
N MET A 206 14.93 23.50 4.52
CA MET A 206 13.96 23.33 5.59
C MET A 206 12.59 23.83 5.11
N HIS A 207 11.56 23.05 5.39
CA HIS A 207 10.17 23.37 5.08
C HIS A 207 9.31 23.30 6.33
N GLU A 208 8.38 24.24 6.48
CA GLU A 208 7.31 24.14 7.48
C GLU A 208 6.30 23.07 7.07
N VAL A 209 5.90 22.21 8.01
CA VAL A 209 4.91 21.17 7.77
C VAL A 209 3.53 21.68 8.15
N ASN A 210 2.90 22.39 7.22
CA ASN A 210 1.55 22.93 7.39
C ASN A 210 0.48 22.03 6.75
N ALA A 211 0.85 21.27 5.71
CA ALA A 211 -0.01 20.28 5.09
C ALA A 211 -0.36 19.16 6.07
N GLU A 212 -1.57 18.62 5.93
CA GLU A 212 -1.99 17.50 6.76
C GLU A 212 -1.26 16.23 6.34
N ILE A 213 -0.72 15.48 7.31
CA ILE A 213 -0.13 14.16 7.06
C ILE A 213 -1.18 13.11 7.44
N GLY A 214 -1.59 12.31 6.46
CA GLY A 214 -2.56 11.24 6.63
C GLY A 214 -1.94 9.87 6.41
N GLU A 215 -2.60 8.83 6.90
CA GLU A 215 -2.20 7.43 6.68
C GLU A 215 -3.40 6.59 6.27
N MET A 216 -3.22 5.74 5.26
CA MET A 216 -4.16 4.66 4.91
C MET A 216 -3.50 3.32 5.21
N ARG A 217 -3.76 2.77 6.40
CA ARG A 217 -3.19 1.48 6.82
C ARG A 217 -3.83 0.27 6.12
N SER A 218 -5.07 0.43 5.65
CA SER A 218 -5.89 -0.64 5.05
C SER A 218 -5.43 -1.12 3.67
N MET A 219 -4.37 -0.54 3.08
CA MET A 219 -3.87 -0.93 1.76
C MET A 219 -2.66 -1.86 1.79
N SER A 220 -2.15 -2.31 2.94
CA SER A 220 -0.99 -3.23 2.97
C SER A 220 -1.17 -4.42 2.01
N ALA A 221 -0.11 -4.77 1.28
CA ALA A 221 -0.10 -5.97 0.42
C ALA A 221 0.16 -7.25 1.24
N HIS A 222 0.64 -7.11 2.48
CA HIS A 222 0.93 -8.23 3.37
C HIS A 222 -0.33 -8.60 4.18
N GLY A 223 -0.55 -9.90 4.34
CA GLY A 223 -1.56 -10.43 5.24
C GLY A 223 -1.38 -9.93 6.68
N ASP A 224 -2.49 -9.65 7.36
CA ASP A 224 -2.46 -9.50 8.82
C ASP A 224 -2.30 -10.86 9.51
N TYR A 225 -2.27 -10.89 10.84
CA TYR A 225 -2.07 -12.17 11.52
C TYR A 225 -3.20 -13.17 11.23
N GLU A 226 -4.42 -12.75 10.91
CA GLU A 226 -5.50 -13.69 10.54
C GLU A 226 -5.28 -14.27 9.16
N ASP A 227 -4.89 -13.44 8.18
CA ASP A 227 -4.48 -13.90 6.85
C ASP A 227 -3.31 -14.91 6.94
N LEU A 228 -2.30 -14.62 7.77
CA LEU A 228 -1.14 -15.52 7.97
C LEU A 228 -1.55 -16.83 8.65
N LEU A 229 -2.43 -16.79 9.66
CA LEU A 229 -2.96 -18.00 10.30
C LEU A 229 -3.85 -18.80 9.35
N GLN A 230 -4.66 -18.14 8.51
CA GLN A 230 -5.48 -18.78 7.49
C GLN A 230 -4.60 -19.46 6.43
N PHE A 231 -3.50 -18.83 6.03
CA PHE A 231 -2.53 -19.42 5.11
C PHE A 231 -1.95 -20.73 5.65
N LEU A 232 -1.67 -20.78 6.95
CA LEU A 232 -1.18 -21.97 7.64
C LEU A 232 -2.27 -22.99 8.00
N ALA A 233 -3.56 -22.65 7.86
CA ALA A 233 -4.66 -23.54 8.24
C ALA A 233 -4.76 -24.82 7.39
N CYS A 234 -4.04 -24.89 6.26
CA CYS A 234 -3.91 -26.11 5.46
C CYS A 234 -2.93 -27.14 6.04
N GLN A 235 -2.24 -26.82 7.14
CA GLN A 235 -1.25 -27.68 7.79
C GLN A 235 -1.84 -28.32 9.06
N ASP A 236 -1.47 -29.57 9.33
CA ASP A 236 -1.58 -30.17 10.66
C ASP A 236 -0.41 -29.68 11.53
N PRO A 237 -0.66 -28.87 12.57
CA PRO A 237 0.41 -28.30 13.40
C PRO A 237 1.25 -29.37 14.11
N GLN A 238 0.69 -30.55 14.39
CA GLN A 238 1.41 -31.63 15.07
C GLN A 238 2.47 -32.30 14.18
N GLN A 239 2.30 -32.21 12.86
CA GLN A 239 3.24 -32.76 11.89
C GLN A 239 4.33 -31.76 11.49
N VAL A 240 4.13 -30.47 11.78
CA VAL A 240 5.15 -29.44 11.56
C VAL A 240 6.19 -29.49 12.66
N LYS A 241 7.41 -29.91 12.31
CA LYS A 241 8.55 -30.02 13.24
C LYS A 241 9.01 -28.66 13.75
N LYS A 242 8.99 -27.63 12.90
CA LYS A 242 9.37 -26.26 13.28
C LYS A 242 8.86 -25.19 12.30
N VAL A 243 8.43 -24.06 12.85
CA VAL A 243 8.13 -22.83 12.12
C VAL A 243 9.20 -21.78 12.44
N PHE A 244 9.68 -21.09 11.41
CA PHE A 244 10.63 -19.99 11.51
C PHE A 244 9.96 -18.68 11.10
N LEU A 245 9.99 -17.68 11.97
CA LEU A 245 9.46 -16.35 11.68
C LEU A 245 10.55 -15.43 11.17
N VAL A 246 10.34 -14.84 10.00
CA VAL A 246 11.26 -13.89 9.36
C VAL A 246 10.51 -12.66 8.89
N HIS A 247 11.21 -11.66 8.35
CA HIS A 247 10.59 -10.50 7.69
C HIS A 247 9.53 -9.79 8.56
N GLY A 248 9.98 -9.19 9.67
CA GLY A 248 9.20 -8.35 10.56
C GLY A 248 10.04 -7.85 11.74
N GLU A 249 9.52 -6.87 12.48
CA GLU A 249 10.18 -6.37 13.69
C GLU A 249 10.14 -7.43 14.80
N TYR A 250 11.16 -7.47 15.65
CA TYR A 250 11.32 -8.52 16.67
C TYR A 250 10.12 -8.61 17.62
N ASP A 251 9.58 -7.48 18.07
CA ASP A 251 8.42 -7.46 18.96
C ASP A 251 7.16 -8.01 18.27
N VAL A 252 6.98 -7.72 16.98
CA VAL A 252 5.88 -8.27 16.16
C VAL A 252 6.02 -9.78 15.99
N GLN A 253 7.25 -10.26 15.77
CA GLN A 253 7.55 -11.69 15.68
C GLN A 253 7.24 -12.43 16.97
N GLN A 254 7.58 -11.83 18.11
CA GLN A 254 7.31 -12.41 19.44
C GLN A 254 5.80 -12.56 19.69
N ASP A 255 5.01 -11.54 19.34
CA ASP A 255 3.55 -11.59 19.42
C ASP A 255 2.97 -12.67 18.49
N PHE A 256 3.43 -12.74 17.25
CA PHE A 256 2.93 -13.72 16.27
C PHE A 256 3.30 -15.15 16.65
N ARG A 257 4.50 -15.35 17.21
CA ARG A 257 4.95 -16.62 17.78
C ARG A 257 3.96 -17.16 18.80
N GLN A 258 3.45 -16.31 19.69
CA GLN A 258 2.46 -16.73 20.68
C GLN A 258 1.16 -17.21 20.00
N LYS A 259 0.67 -16.48 18.99
CA LYS A 259 -0.54 -16.88 18.25
C LYS A 259 -0.38 -18.23 17.55
N LEU A 260 0.80 -18.52 17.00
CA LEU A 260 1.09 -19.82 16.38
C LEU A 260 1.11 -20.95 17.40
N ILE A 261 1.70 -20.72 18.57
CA ILE A 261 1.69 -21.68 19.68
C ILE A 261 0.24 -21.96 20.11
N ASP A 262 -0.60 -20.93 20.24
CA ASP A 262 -2.02 -21.06 20.60
C ASP A 262 -2.81 -21.85 19.53
N LYS A 263 -2.35 -21.85 18.28
CA LYS A 263 -2.90 -22.65 17.17
C LYS A 263 -2.32 -24.07 17.08
N GLY A 264 -1.45 -24.46 18.00
CA GLY A 264 -0.92 -25.82 18.13
C GLY A 264 0.45 -26.05 17.49
N PHE A 265 1.10 -25.02 16.93
CA PHE A 265 2.47 -25.16 16.43
C PHE A 265 3.45 -25.17 17.62
N ALA A 266 3.95 -26.36 17.96
CA ALA A 266 4.73 -26.56 19.18
C ALA A 266 6.12 -25.90 19.17
N ASN A 267 6.72 -25.74 17.99
CA ASN A 267 8.10 -25.27 17.85
C ASN A 267 8.17 -24.10 16.87
N VAL A 268 8.15 -22.89 17.42
CA VAL A 268 8.24 -21.64 16.65
C VAL A 268 9.49 -20.88 17.07
N GLU A 269 10.38 -20.65 16.11
CA GLU A 269 11.70 -20.05 16.30
C GLU A 269 11.80 -18.71 15.55
N ILE A 270 12.44 -17.73 16.19
CA ILE A 270 12.73 -16.42 15.58
C ILE A 270 14.25 -16.36 15.39
N PRO A 271 14.76 -16.75 14.21
CA PRO A 271 16.20 -16.79 13.96
C PRO A 271 16.80 -15.39 13.96
N GLN A 272 17.96 -15.25 14.58
CA GLN A 272 18.77 -14.04 14.45
C GLN A 272 19.45 -13.97 13.08
N ARG A 273 19.92 -12.78 12.70
CA ARG A 273 20.71 -12.62 11.46
C ARG A 273 21.94 -13.53 11.51
N HIS A 274 22.21 -14.25 10.42
CA HIS A 274 23.27 -15.26 10.31
C HIS A 274 23.07 -16.53 11.15
N PHE A 275 21.86 -16.77 11.65
CA PHE A 275 21.52 -18.05 12.25
C PHE A 275 21.58 -19.18 11.22
N GLU A 276 22.19 -20.30 11.60
CA GLU A 276 22.30 -21.50 10.78
C GLU A 276 21.66 -22.69 11.50
N THR A 277 20.98 -23.54 10.74
CA THR A 277 20.37 -24.76 11.26
C THR A 277 20.38 -25.86 10.21
N ARG A 278 20.34 -27.12 10.66
CA ARG A 278 20.21 -28.27 9.78
C ARG A 278 18.77 -28.76 9.83
N LEU A 279 18.17 -28.89 8.66
CA LEU A 279 16.85 -29.49 8.48
C LEU A 279 17.09 -30.95 8.09
N GLY A 280 16.80 -31.88 9.01
CA GLY A 280 16.75 -33.34 8.76
C GLY A 280 17.95 -33.93 8.03
#